data_AF-A0A135TBC5-F1
#
_entry.id   AF-A0A135TBC5-F1
#
_cell.length_a   1.000
_cell.length_b   1.000
_cell.length_c   1.000
_cell.angle_alpha   90.00
_cell.angle_beta   90.00
_cell.angle_gamma   90.00
#
_symmetry.space_group_name_H-M   'P 1'
#
loop_
_entity.id
_entity.type
_entity.pdbx_description
1 polymer ?
#
loop_
_entity_poly.entity_id
_entity_poly.type
_entity_poly.pdbx_seq_one_letter_code
_entity_poly.pdbx_strand_id
1 'polypeptide(L)'
;MQLSSILIVGLGLASTTSGYVLTLYKGENCGGASQRRNIYDNTCATTDFAPLSVRVEVYGGYNQKAYFYSTKGCIVGQELRGPWYADHENNSWKRGACISMGGRTVNAFGSRV
;
A
#
# COMPACT_ATOMS: atom_id res chain seq x y z
N MET A 1 -52.77 24.34 3.75
CA MET A 1 -52.40 22.95 4.12
C MET A 1 -50.96 22.76 3.68
N GLN A 2 -50.01 22.69 4.62
CA GLN A 2 -48.58 22.67 4.34
C GLN A 2 -48.11 21.20 4.31
N LEU A 3 -47.70 20.72 3.13
CA LEU A 3 -47.12 19.39 2.94
C LEU A 3 -45.62 19.48 3.17
N SER A 4 -45.17 19.14 4.39
CA SER A 4 -43.76 18.97 4.72
C SER A 4 -43.19 17.79 3.94
N SER A 5 -42.28 18.07 3.00
CA SER A 5 -41.53 17.02 2.30
C SER A 5 -40.38 16.56 3.19
N ILE A 6 -40.46 15.32 3.66
CA ILE A 6 -39.41 14.65 4.44
C ILE A 6 -38.22 14.40 3.51
N LEU A 7 -37.09 15.07 3.79
CA LEU A 7 -35.82 14.83 3.11
C LEU A 7 -35.19 13.56 3.69
N ILE A 8 -35.29 12.43 2.98
CA ILE A 8 -34.62 11.19 3.36
C ILE A 8 -33.15 11.32 2.91
N VAL A 9 -32.26 11.63 3.86
CA VAL A 9 -30.81 11.54 3.64
C VAL A 9 -30.43 10.07 3.74
N GLY A 10 -30.27 9.41 2.59
CA GLY A 10 -29.69 8.08 2.52
C GLY A 10 -28.20 8.15 2.90
N LEU A 11 -27.83 7.58 4.05
CA LEU A 11 -26.43 7.29 4.36
C LEU A 11 -25.93 6.24 3.36
N GLY A 12 -25.37 6.69 2.24
CA GLY A 12 -24.49 5.83 1.45
C GLY A 12 -23.31 5.47 2.33
N LEU A 13 -23.16 4.18 2.65
CA LEU A 13 -21.91 3.66 3.19
C LEU A 13 -20.84 3.89 2.12
N ALA A 14 -20.15 5.02 2.19
CA ALA A 14 -18.89 5.18 1.49
C ALA A 14 -17.97 4.11 2.09
N SER A 15 -17.82 2.99 1.39
CA SER A 15 -16.71 2.07 1.62
C SER A 15 -15.45 2.89 1.43
N THR A 16 -14.88 3.36 2.52
CA THR A 16 -13.60 4.06 2.52
C THR A 16 -12.56 3.03 2.15
N THR A 17 -12.32 2.84 0.85
CA THR A 17 -11.17 2.05 0.39
C THR A 17 -9.93 2.73 0.96
N SER A 18 -9.26 2.03 1.86
CA SER A 18 -8.08 2.53 2.55
C SER A 18 -6.85 2.02 1.80
N GLY A 19 -5.78 2.79 1.80
CA GLY A 19 -4.59 2.40 1.06
C GLY A 19 -3.37 3.14 1.56
N TYR A 20 -2.24 2.43 1.59
CA TYR A 20 -0.97 3.07 1.81
C TYR A 20 -0.36 3.47 0.46
N VAL A 21 0.41 4.56 0.48
CA VAL A 21 1.04 5.08 -0.73
C VAL A 21 2.55 4.93 -0.61
N LEU A 22 3.15 4.35 -1.64
CA LEU A 22 4.59 4.20 -1.76
C LEU A 22 5.11 4.99 -2.95
N THR A 23 6.32 5.50 -2.85
CA THR A 23 7.12 5.83 -4.02
C THR A 23 8.09 4.67 -4.29
N LEU A 24 8.01 4.10 -5.48
CA LEU A 24 8.81 2.98 -5.96
C LEU A 24 10.06 3.52 -6.65
N TYR A 25 11.21 2.88 -6.47
CA TYR A 25 12.49 3.32 -7.04
C TYR A 25 13.20 2.18 -7.77
N LYS A 26 13.75 2.46 -8.96
CA LYS A 26 14.55 1.50 -9.73
C LYS A 26 15.89 1.18 -9.09
N GLY A 27 16.48 2.11 -8.34
CA GLY A 27 17.73 1.91 -7.61
C GLY A 27 17.50 1.47 -6.16
N GLU A 28 18.58 1.05 -5.51
CA GLU A 28 18.61 0.91 -4.05
C GLU A 28 18.63 2.28 -3.37
N ASN A 29 18.33 2.32 -2.07
CA ASN A 29 18.38 3.53 -1.24
C ASN A 29 17.58 4.71 -1.82
N CYS A 30 16.47 4.40 -2.50
CA CYS A 30 15.55 5.36 -3.10
C CYS A 30 16.18 6.25 -4.18
N GLY A 31 17.15 5.69 -4.92
CA GLY A 31 17.79 6.32 -6.06
C GLY A 31 17.13 5.97 -7.40
N GLY A 32 17.44 6.79 -8.42
CA GLY A 32 17.07 6.55 -9.80
C GLY A 32 15.61 6.87 -10.14
N ALA A 33 15.13 6.33 -11.26
CA ALA A 33 13.77 6.54 -11.73
C ALA A 33 12.75 6.07 -10.69
N SER A 34 11.65 6.82 -10.55
CA SER A 34 10.65 6.57 -9.52
C SER A 34 9.23 6.64 -10.04
N GLN A 35 8.33 5.93 -9.34
CA GLN A 35 6.90 5.93 -9.62
C GLN A 35 6.12 5.89 -8.31
N ARG A 36 5.19 6.82 -8.12
CA ARG A 36 4.27 6.80 -6.98
C ARG A 36 3.13 5.81 -7.22
N ARG A 37 2.74 5.07 -6.17
CA ARG A 37 1.71 4.04 -6.25
C ARG A 37 0.89 3.93 -4.98
N ASN A 38 -0.43 3.86 -5.14
CA ASN A 38 -1.36 3.54 -4.07
C ASN A 38 -1.63 2.02 -4.05
N ILE A 39 -1.58 1.41 -2.86
CA ILE A 39 -1.88 0.00 -2.64
C ILE A 39 -3.10 -0.08 -1.72
N TYR A 40 -4.23 -0.47 -2.30
CA TYR A 40 -5.52 -0.53 -1.61
C TYR A 40 -5.59 -1.75 -0.68
N ASP A 41 -6.39 -1.63 0.38
CA ASP A 41 -6.67 -2.69 1.32
C ASP A 41 -7.25 -3.93 0.62
N ASN A 42 -6.91 -5.12 1.14
CA ASN A 42 -7.36 -6.41 0.62
C ASN A 42 -7.02 -6.65 -0.87
N THR A 43 -5.99 -5.98 -1.41
CA THR A 43 -5.55 -6.18 -2.80
C THR A 43 -4.16 -6.79 -2.91
N CYS A 44 -3.91 -7.40 -4.07
CA CYS A 44 -2.56 -7.71 -4.55
C CYS A 44 -2.25 -6.82 -5.77
N ALA A 45 -1.37 -5.84 -5.59
CA ALA A 45 -0.99 -4.91 -6.63
C ALA A 45 0.32 -5.34 -7.31
N THR A 46 0.23 -6.00 -8.46
CA THR A 46 1.38 -6.40 -9.28
C THR A 46 2.03 -5.21 -9.98
N THR A 47 3.34 -5.21 -10.20
CA THR A 47 4.04 -4.12 -10.90
C THR A 47 5.03 -4.65 -11.92
N ASP A 48 5.09 -4.02 -13.09
CA ASP A 48 6.16 -4.21 -14.07
C ASP A 48 7.30 -3.20 -13.88
N PHE A 49 7.14 -2.25 -12.95
CA PHE A 49 8.18 -1.30 -12.60
C PHE A 49 9.38 -1.97 -11.90
N ALA A 50 9.21 -3.15 -11.31
CA ALA A 50 10.29 -3.93 -10.69
C ALA A 50 11.26 -3.10 -9.81
N PRO A 51 10.77 -2.37 -8.78
CA PRO A 51 11.63 -1.52 -7.96
C PRO A 51 12.58 -2.32 -7.07
N LEU A 52 13.75 -1.73 -6.79
CA LEU A 52 14.76 -2.23 -5.84
C LEU A 52 14.66 -1.56 -4.45
N SER A 53 13.93 -0.45 -4.35
CA SER A 53 13.59 0.15 -3.06
C SER A 53 12.27 0.90 -3.12
N VAL A 54 11.67 1.14 -1.96
CA VAL A 54 10.43 1.90 -1.83
C VAL A 54 10.51 2.89 -0.68
N ARG A 55 9.79 4.00 -0.80
CA ARG A 55 9.61 4.97 0.29
C ARG A 55 8.15 5.03 0.70
N VAL A 56 7.90 4.99 2.00
CA VAL A 56 6.54 5.11 2.55
C VAL A 56 6.12 6.58 2.52
N GLU A 57 5.04 6.91 1.81
CA GLU A 57 4.54 8.29 1.68
C GLU A 57 3.32 8.53 2.56
N VAL A 58 2.38 7.58 2.56
CA VAL A 58 1.11 7.69 3.29
C VAL A 58 0.82 6.35 3.96
N TYR A 59 0.38 6.40 5.21
CA TYR A 59 -0.04 5.21 5.95
C TYR A 59 -1.41 4.74 5.48
N GLY A 60 -1.64 3.45 5.68
CA GLY A 60 -2.84 2.73 5.33
C GLY A 60 -3.99 2.90 6.33
N GLY A 61 -5.05 2.13 6.12
CA GLY A 61 -6.17 2.02 7.06
C GLY A 61 -5.88 1.10 8.24
N TYR A 62 -6.63 1.25 9.33
CA TYR A 62 -6.42 0.53 10.59
C TYR A 62 -6.16 -0.97 10.42
N ASN A 63 -5.10 -1.49 11.05
CA ASN A 63 -4.62 -2.88 10.96
C ASN A 63 -4.21 -3.38 9.57
N GLN A 64 -4.24 -2.55 8.53
CA GLN A 64 -3.74 -2.92 7.20
C GLN A 64 -2.26 -3.34 7.31
N LYS A 65 -1.88 -4.43 6.67
CA LYS A 65 -0.53 -5.00 6.64
C LYS A 65 0.04 -4.92 5.23
N ALA A 66 1.30 -4.51 5.12
CA ALA A 66 2.04 -4.40 3.87
C ALA A 66 3.00 -5.59 3.71
N TYR A 67 2.92 -6.25 2.55
CA TYR A 67 3.78 -7.36 2.15
C TYR A 67 4.36 -7.11 0.78
N PHE A 68 5.65 -7.37 0.58
CA PHE A 68 6.31 -7.22 -0.71
C PHE A 68 6.71 -8.59 -1.24
N TYR A 69 6.53 -8.84 -2.53
CA TYR A 69 6.77 -10.13 -3.15
C TYR A 69 7.72 -10.01 -4.33
N SER A 70 8.58 -11.02 -4.49
CA SER A 70 9.44 -11.16 -5.67
C SER A 70 8.74 -11.86 -6.83
N THR A 71 7.57 -12.46 -6.61
CA THR A 71 6.73 -13.05 -7.65
C THR A 71 5.50 -12.17 -7.91
N LYS A 72 4.90 -12.33 -9.09
CA LYS A 72 3.59 -11.74 -9.38
C LYS A 72 2.53 -12.64 -8.73
N GLY A 73 1.68 -12.11 -7.85
CA GLY A 73 0.52 -12.84 -7.30
C GLY A 73 0.36 -12.89 -5.78
N CYS A 74 1.23 -12.24 -5.00
CA CYS A 74 1.11 -12.16 -3.53
C CYS A 74 0.89 -13.52 -2.84
N ILE A 75 1.60 -14.54 -3.33
CA ILE A 75 1.49 -15.93 -2.88
C ILE A 75 2.06 -16.04 -1.45
N VAL A 76 1.23 -16.52 -0.53
CA VAL A 76 1.63 -16.74 0.87
C VAL A 76 2.85 -17.65 0.95
N GLY A 77 3.85 -17.27 1.75
CA GLY A 77 5.11 -17.99 1.90
C GLY A 77 6.19 -17.56 0.89
N GLN A 78 5.87 -16.65 -0.04
CA GLN A 78 6.82 -16.10 -1.01
C GLN A 78 7.08 -14.60 -0.80
N GLU A 79 6.75 -14.08 0.38
CA GLU A 79 7.06 -12.72 0.80
C GLU A 79 8.58 -12.48 0.71
N LEU A 80 8.96 -11.43 0.01
CA LEU A 80 10.32 -10.89 0.02
C LEU A 80 10.58 -10.12 1.32
N ARG A 81 9.61 -9.32 1.76
CA ARG A 81 9.64 -8.56 3.02
C ARG A 81 8.24 -8.28 3.55
N GLY A 82 8.19 -7.86 4.82
CA GLY A 82 6.98 -7.68 5.60
C GLY A 82 6.66 -8.95 6.41
N PRO A 83 5.51 -9.00 7.10
CA PRO A 83 4.53 -7.92 7.22
C PRO A 83 5.03 -6.72 8.03
N TRP A 84 4.55 -5.54 7.67
CA TRP A 84 4.51 -4.36 8.54
C TRP A 84 3.07 -3.92 8.72
N TYR A 85 2.72 -3.36 9.88
CA TYR A 85 1.46 -2.60 9.97
C TYR A 85 1.62 -1.32 9.14
N ALA A 86 0.74 -1.13 8.18
CA ALA A 86 0.80 -0.06 7.20
C ALA A 86 0.18 1.24 7.74
N ASP A 87 -0.62 1.17 8.80
CA ASP A 87 -1.43 2.24 9.39
C ASP A 87 -0.69 3.15 10.37
N HIS A 88 0.46 2.70 10.87
CA HIS A 88 1.31 3.47 11.78
C HIS A 88 2.79 3.13 11.62
N GLU A 89 3.65 3.92 12.25
CA GLU A 89 5.08 3.64 12.30
C GLU A 89 5.36 2.33 13.04
N ASN A 90 6.08 1.41 12.41
CA ASN A 90 6.70 0.27 13.08
C ASN A 90 7.96 -0.19 12.36
N ASN A 91 9.00 -0.54 13.11
CA ASN A 91 10.24 -1.07 12.56
C ASN A 91 10.79 -0.18 11.42
N SER A 92 10.91 -0.73 10.21
CA SER A 92 11.34 -0.02 9.00
C SER A 92 10.20 0.71 8.27
N TRP A 93 8.94 0.47 8.63
CA TRP A 93 7.78 1.14 8.07
C TRP A 93 7.57 2.49 8.75
N LYS A 94 8.21 3.53 8.20
CA LYS A 94 8.05 4.92 8.66
C LYS A 94 7.87 5.83 7.47
N ARG A 95 7.01 6.85 7.59
CA ARG A 95 6.85 7.86 6.53
C ARG A 95 8.22 8.50 6.21
N GLY A 96 8.52 8.61 4.92
CA GLY A 96 9.80 9.12 4.42
C GLY A 96 10.96 8.11 4.50
N ALA A 97 10.82 7.00 5.23
CA ALA A 97 11.87 5.98 5.28
C ALA A 97 11.99 5.23 3.97
N CYS A 98 13.23 5.03 3.54
CA CYS A 98 13.55 4.21 2.40
C CYS A 98 13.77 2.76 2.82
N ILE A 99 13.08 1.83 2.18
CA ILE A 99 13.19 0.39 2.40
C ILE A 99 13.86 -0.21 1.15
N SER A 100 15.13 -0.58 1.30
CA SER A 100 15.91 -1.27 0.25
C SER A 100 15.62 -2.78 0.27
N MET A 101 15.62 -3.40 -0.90
CA MET A 101 15.28 -4.82 -1.10
C MET A 101 16.50 -5.75 -1.20
N GLY A 102 17.71 -5.22 -0.98
CA GLY A 102 18.96 -6.00 -1.00
C GLY A 102 19.23 -6.58 -2.38
N GLY A 103 19.16 -5.74 -3.42
CA GLY A 103 19.39 -6.13 -4.81
C GLY A 103 18.27 -6.95 -5.48
N ARG A 104 17.17 -7.27 -4.78
CA ARG A 104 16.04 -8.04 -5.32
C ARG A 104 14.91 -7.10 -5.75
N THR A 105 14.27 -7.39 -6.88
CA THR A 105 13.13 -6.58 -7.35
C THR A 105 11.82 -7.01 -6.71
N VAL A 106 10.93 -6.04 -6.47
CA VAL A 106 9.55 -6.29 -6.04
C VAL A 106 8.66 -6.39 -7.28
N ASN A 107 7.85 -7.45 -7.37
CA ASN A 107 6.92 -7.67 -8.47
C ASN A 107 5.45 -7.60 -8.03
N ALA A 108 5.16 -7.63 -6.73
CA ALA A 108 3.82 -7.37 -6.20
C ALA A 108 3.84 -6.81 -4.78
N PHE A 109 2.79 -6.04 -4.46
CA PHE A 109 2.51 -5.52 -3.12
C PHE A 109 1.20 -6.12 -2.63
N GLY A 110 1.25 -6.93 -1.57
CA GLY A 110 0.07 -7.45 -0.91
C GLY A 110 -0.37 -6.53 0.22
N SER A 111 -1.68 -6.31 0.30
CA SER A 111 -2.30 -5.62 1.41
C SER A 111 -3.40 -6.47 2.02
N ARG A 112 -3.33 -6.68 3.34
CA ARG A 112 -4.31 -7.50 4.09
C ARG A 112 -4.66 -6.79 5.39
N VAL A 113 -5.90 -6.84 5.83
CA VAL A 113 -6.33 -6.30 7.13
C VAL A 113 -6.40 -7.42 8.16
#